data_AF-A0A521RX88-F1
#
_entry.id   AF-A0A521RX88-F1
#
_cell.length_a   1.000
_cell.length_b   1.000
_cell.length_c   1.000
_cell.angle_alpha   90.00
_cell.angle_beta   90.00
_cell.angle_gamma   90.00
#
_symmetry.space_group_name_H-M   'P 1'
#
loop_
_entity.id
_entity.type
_entity.pdbx_description
1 polymer ?
#
loop_
_entity_poly.entity_id
_entity_poly.type
_entity_poly.pdbx_seq_one_letter_code
_entity_poly.pdbx_strand_id
1 'polypeptide(L)'
;MARAKRTDRADARRRYRQTISGDIEGLDPEEETPAAQTRGQRPATAAVPPRPSLTGAFRGAYRRANIREDIAALPGLLRTRSFLGALGLIGVGAVAVAVDQQSTISAFLYQSLLYPPAMAPIFLVGFFAKRASYLLGLIVSLIDVAAFTAVVYLVVPAAAATPIEPGAQEQAVLSAISIGPVSGIFFAAAAAWYRRFLNLSNTRAQQRRQTNPRSGRPARG
;
A
#
# COMPACT_ATOMS: atom_id res chain seq x y z
N MET A 1 21.29 -51.53 15.86
CA MET A 1 19.88 -51.59 16.33
C MET A 1 18.94 -50.46 15.84
N ALA A 2 19.41 -49.41 15.15
CA ALA A 2 18.55 -48.29 14.70
C ALA A 2 17.77 -48.52 13.39
N ARG A 3 18.00 -49.63 12.69
CA ARG A 3 17.36 -49.95 11.39
C ARG A 3 15.97 -50.60 11.55
N ALA A 4 15.76 -51.37 12.61
CA ALA A 4 14.50 -52.08 12.88
C ALA A 4 13.31 -51.15 13.20
N LYS A 5 13.57 -50.01 13.86
CA LYS A 5 12.52 -49.03 14.22
C LYS A 5 11.98 -48.25 13.01
N ARG A 6 12.76 -48.15 11.92
CA ARG A 6 12.33 -47.47 10.67
C ARG A 6 11.50 -48.38 9.78
N THR A 7 11.76 -49.70 9.79
CA THR A 7 10.95 -50.68 9.08
C THR A 7 9.58 -50.86 9.75
N ASP A 8 9.49 -50.85 11.08
CA ASP A 8 8.20 -50.96 11.80
C ASP A 8 7.18 -49.88 11.42
N ARG A 9 7.63 -48.62 11.30
CA ARG A 9 6.73 -47.52 10.92
C ARG A 9 6.34 -47.58 9.44
N ALA A 10 7.20 -48.11 8.58
CA ALA A 10 6.91 -48.30 7.16
C ALA A 10 5.95 -49.48 6.95
N ASP A 11 6.15 -50.59 7.67
CA ASP A 11 5.29 -51.77 7.62
C ASP A 11 3.92 -51.51 8.25
N ALA A 12 3.84 -50.72 9.33
CA ALA A 12 2.55 -50.27 9.89
C ALA A 12 1.73 -49.44 8.89
N ARG A 13 2.40 -48.57 8.10
CA ARG A 13 1.74 -47.80 7.02
C ARG A 13 1.32 -48.68 5.84
N ARG A 14 2.08 -49.74 5.55
CA ARG A 14 1.76 -50.69 4.48
C ARG A 14 0.54 -51.55 4.86
N ARG A 15 0.49 -52.07 6.10
CA ARG A 15 -0.66 -52.82 6.62
C ARG A 15 -1.93 -51.97 6.67
N TYR A 16 -1.83 -50.71 7.11
CA TYR A 16 -2.99 -49.79 7.12
C TYR A 16 -3.56 -49.51 5.72
N ARG A 17 -2.70 -49.47 4.69
CA ARG A 17 -3.17 -49.35 3.30
C ARG A 17 -3.80 -50.65 2.80
N GLN A 18 -3.29 -51.80 3.21
CA GLN A 18 -3.87 -53.10 2.84
C GLN A 18 -5.22 -53.35 3.53
N THR A 19 -5.42 -52.89 4.77
CA THR A 19 -6.74 -52.94 5.43
C THR A 19 -7.74 -51.97 4.80
N ILE A 20 -7.31 -50.76 4.41
CA ILE A 20 -8.18 -49.82 3.68
C ILE A 20 -8.53 -50.33 2.28
N SER A 21 -7.61 -51.05 1.61
CA SER A 21 -7.89 -51.66 0.31
C SER A 21 -8.75 -52.93 0.44
N GLY A 22 -8.58 -53.72 1.50
CA GLY A 22 -9.41 -54.91 1.75
C GLY A 22 -10.83 -54.61 2.22
N ASP A 23 -11.06 -53.51 2.95
CA ASP A 23 -12.41 -53.05 3.34
C ASP A 23 -13.24 -52.53 2.16
N ILE A 24 -12.62 -52.31 0.99
CA ILE A 24 -13.31 -51.94 -0.26
C ILE A 24 -13.59 -53.17 -1.14
N GLU A 25 -12.94 -54.30 -0.89
CA GLU A 25 -12.99 -55.51 -1.74
C GLU A 25 -13.78 -56.68 -1.10
N GLY A 26 -14.46 -56.43 0.03
CA GLY A 26 -15.23 -57.41 0.81
C GLY A 26 -16.75 -57.41 0.59
N LEU A 27 -17.24 -56.78 -0.48
CA LEU A 27 -18.65 -56.82 -0.88
C LEU A 27 -18.73 -57.35 -2.31
N ASP A 28 -18.93 -58.66 -2.46
CA ASP A 28 -19.41 -59.29 -3.70
C ASP A 28 -20.08 -60.63 -3.33
N PRO A 29 -21.12 -61.11 -4.05
CA PRO A 29 -21.02 -61.26 -5.51
C PRO A 29 -22.31 -61.08 -6.37
N GLU A 30 -22.08 -61.14 -7.69
CA GLU A 30 -22.97 -61.47 -8.83
C GLU A 30 -23.58 -60.31 -9.66
N GLU A 31 -22.95 -59.94 -10.78
CA GLU A 31 -23.23 -60.51 -12.13
C GLU A 31 -22.27 -59.96 -13.20
N GLU A 32 -21.86 -60.83 -14.12
CA GLU A 32 -20.97 -60.59 -15.27
C GLU A 32 -21.59 -59.72 -16.38
N THR A 33 -20.84 -58.75 -16.92
CA THR A 33 -20.66 -58.57 -18.38
C THR A 33 -19.53 -57.57 -18.70
N PRO A 34 -18.71 -57.77 -19.76
CA PRO A 34 -17.49 -56.99 -19.99
C PRO A 34 -17.68 -55.89 -21.05
N ALA A 35 -17.25 -54.65 -20.79
CA ALA A 35 -16.88 -53.72 -21.86
C ALA A 35 -16.08 -52.48 -21.40
N ALA A 36 -15.04 -52.20 -22.19
CA ALA A 36 -14.43 -50.89 -22.47
C ALA A 36 -13.55 -50.21 -21.41
N GLN A 37 -12.24 -50.36 -21.64
CA GLN A 37 -11.17 -49.51 -21.15
C GLN A 37 -11.47 -48.01 -21.39
N THR A 38 -11.78 -47.26 -20.33
CA THR A 38 -11.76 -45.80 -20.38
C THR A 38 -10.40 -45.31 -19.87
N ARG A 39 -9.54 -44.94 -20.81
CA ARG A 39 -8.28 -44.21 -20.54
C ARG A 39 -8.62 -42.82 -20.00
N GLY A 40 -8.83 -42.74 -18.69
CA GLY A 40 -9.15 -41.50 -17.97
C GLY A 40 -7.92 -40.60 -17.80
N GLN A 41 -8.06 -39.38 -18.31
CA GLN A 41 -7.08 -38.29 -18.31
C GLN A 41 -6.28 -38.15 -17.02
N ARG A 42 -4.94 -38.08 -17.18
CA ARG A 42 -4.02 -37.58 -16.16
C ARG A 42 -4.44 -36.13 -15.84
N PRO A 43 -4.67 -35.76 -14.57
CA PRO A 43 -5.01 -34.39 -14.23
C PRO A 43 -3.87 -33.49 -14.71
N ALA A 44 -4.20 -32.51 -15.55
CA ALA A 44 -3.28 -31.47 -15.94
C ALA A 44 -2.77 -30.83 -14.64
N THR A 45 -1.46 -30.94 -14.40
CA THR A 45 -0.79 -30.19 -13.33
C THR A 45 -1.19 -28.73 -13.50
N ALA A 46 -2.04 -28.23 -12.61
CA ALA A 46 -2.44 -26.84 -12.58
C ALA A 46 -1.16 -26.00 -12.63
N ALA A 47 -1.00 -25.22 -13.71
CA ALA A 47 0.15 -24.36 -13.87
C ALA A 47 0.21 -23.44 -12.65
N VAL A 48 1.23 -23.63 -11.82
CA VAL A 48 1.49 -22.74 -10.68
C VAL A 48 1.58 -21.34 -11.26
N PRO A 49 0.72 -20.39 -10.86
CA PRO A 49 0.76 -19.06 -11.42
C PRO A 49 2.18 -18.52 -11.22
N PRO A 50 2.85 -18.06 -12.30
CA PRO A 50 4.23 -17.65 -12.23
C PRO A 50 4.37 -16.58 -11.15
N ARG A 51 5.33 -16.78 -10.24
CA ARG A 51 5.63 -15.83 -9.17
C ARG A 51 5.84 -14.46 -9.82
N PRO A 52 5.04 -13.43 -9.51
CA PRO A 52 5.30 -12.11 -10.07
C PRO A 52 6.70 -11.68 -9.63
N SER A 53 7.57 -11.37 -10.59
CA SER A 53 8.92 -10.88 -10.31
C SER A 53 8.84 -9.52 -9.60
N LEU A 54 9.88 -9.11 -8.85
CA LEU A 54 9.91 -7.77 -8.23
C LEU A 54 9.62 -6.67 -9.27
N THR A 55 10.17 -6.83 -10.47
CA THR A 55 9.90 -6.04 -11.67
C THR A 55 8.42 -6.06 -12.09
N GLY A 56 7.76 -7.22 -11.99
CA GLY A 56 6.32 -7.37 -12.23
C GLY A 56 5.45 -6.64 -11.21
N ALA A 57 5.80 -6.61 -9.92
CA ALA A 57 5.07 -5.79 -8.93
C ALA A 57 5.33 -4.29 -9.14
N PHE A 58 6.56 -3.90 -9.47
CA PHE A 58 6.89 -2.52 -9.81
C PHE A 58 6.03 -2.02 -10.97
N ARG A 59 5.99 -2.78 -12.08
CA ARG A 59 5.19 -2.44 -13.27
C ARG A 59 3.69 -2.56 -13.00
N GLY A 60 3.27 -3.52 -12.19
CA GLY A 60 1.87 -3.71 -11.77
C GLY A 60 1.33 -2.63 -10.83
N ALA A 61 2.20 -1.91 -10.11
CA ALA A 61 1.81 -0.77 -9.29
C ALA A 61 1.49 0.49 -10.11
N TYR A 62 1.92 0.55 -11.38
CA TYR A 62 1.59 1.62 -12.29
C TYR A 62 0.13 1.56 -12.75
N ARG A 63 -0.56 2.70 -12.74
CA ARG A 63 -1.95 2.82 -13.21
C ARG A 63 -2.08 4.06 -14.08
N ARG A 64 -2.74 3.90 -15.23
CA ARG A 64 -3.08 5.02 -16.12
C ARG A 64 -4.04 5.98 -15.40
N ALA A 65 -3.76 7.27 -15.49
CA ALA A 65 -4.62 8.31 -14.93
C ALA A 65 -5.90 8.46 -15.77
N ASN A 66 -7.06 8.48 -15.11
CA ASN A 66 -8.37 8.69 -15.74
C ASN A 66 -8.90 10.06 -15.31
N ILE A 67 -8.40 11.13 -15.95
CA ILE A 67 -8.62 12.52 -15.52
C ILE A 67 -10.10 12.86 -15.34
N ARG A 68 -10.95 12.44 -16.29
CA ARG A 68 -12.40 12.74 -16.26
C ARG A 68 -13.11 12.11 -15.06
N GLU A 69 -12.87 10.83 -14.82
CA GLU A 69 -13.46 10.10 -13.69
C GLU A 69 -12.93 10.63 -12.36
N ASP A 70 -11.64 10.94 -12.30
CA ASP A 70 -10.99 11.45 -11.10
C ASP A 70 -11.55 12.83 -10.69
N ILE A 71 -11.81 13.72 -11.66
CA ILE A 71 -12.45 15.03 -11.40
C ILE A 71 -13.90 14.86 -10.95
N ALA A 72 -14.69 14.00 -11.60
CA ALA A 72 -16.08 13.74 -11.20
C ALA A 72 -16.19 13.23 -9.76
N ALA A 73 -15.15 12.53 -9.30
CA ALA A 73 -15.11 11.89 -8.00
C ALA A 73 -14.47 12.75 -6.90
N LEU A 74 -13.98 13.95 -7.24
CA LEU A 74 -13.32 14.96 -6.40
C LEU A 74 -14.15 15.39 -5.17
N PRO A 75 -15.44 15.74 -5.26
CA PRO A 75 -16.19 16.21 -4.09
C PRO A 75 -16.26 15.17 -2.97
N GLY A 76 -16.28 13.87 -3.31
CA GLY A 76 -16.17 12.79 -2.34
C GLY A 76 -14.77 12.62 -1.76
N LEU A 77 -13.72 12.87 -2.57
CA LEU A 77 -12.31 12.78 -2.15
C LEU A 77 -11.95 13.87 -1.13
N LEU A 78 -12.47 15.10 -1.29
CA LEU A 78 -12.24 16.21 -0.35
C LEU A 78 -12.85 15.99 1.04
N ARG A 79 -13.81 15.07 1.19
CA ARG A 79 -14.41 14.73 2.49
C ARG A 79 -13.69 13.58 3.21
N THR A 80 -12.64 13.03 2.61
CA THR A 80 -11.92 11.90 3.21
C THR A 80 -11.07 12.34 4.40
N ARG A 81 -10.96 11.48 5.42
CA ARG A 81 -10.13 11.74 6.60
C ARG A 81 -8.66 12.00 6.25
N SER A 82 -8.14 11.38 5.18
CA SER A 82 -6.78 11.62 4.71
C SER A 82 -6.59 13.04 4.18
N PHE A 83 -7.58 13.59 3.48
CA PHE A 83 -7.54 14.96 3.00
C PHE A 83 -7.68 15.96 4.16
N LEU A 84 -8.65 15.73 5.04
CA LEU A 84 -8.83 16.56 6.24
C LEU A 84 -7.60 16.52 7.16
N GLY A 85 -6.96 15.36 7.31
CA GLY A 85 -5.72 15.21 8.06
C GLY A 85 -4.56 16.00 7.44
N ALA A 86 -4.44 16.03 6.11
CA ALA A 86 -3.43 16.83 5.43
C ALA A 86 -3.65 18.34 5.67
N LEU A 87 -4.90 18.81 5.56
CA LEU A 87 -5.29 20.17 5.91
C LEU A 87 -4.97 20.52 7.36
N GLY A 88 -5.27 19.59 8.29
CA GLY A 88 -4.95 19.75 9.70
C GLY A 88 -3.45 19.91 9.94
N LEU A 89 -2.62 19.12 9.26
CA LEU A 89 -1.15 19.24 9.35
C LEU A 89 -0.63 20.58 8.83
N ILE A 90 -1.14 21.06 7.68
CA ILE A 90 -0.80 22.39 7.15
C ILE A 90 -1.15 23.46 8.18
N GLY A 91 -2.35 23.37 8.76
CA GLY A 91 -2.80 24.28 9.83
C GLY A 91 -1.89 24.23 11.06
N VAL A 92 -1.44 23.06 11.48
CA VAL A 92 -0.48 22.91 12.60
C VAL A 92 0.84 23.61 12.28
N GLY A 93 1.38 23.46 11.07
CA GLY A 93 2.60 24.16 10.65
C GLY A 93 2.44 25.68 10.69
N ALA A 94 1.32 26.19 10.18
CA ALA A 94 1.02 27.62 10.22
C ALA A 94 0.88 28.17 11.64
N VAL A 95 0.11 27.48 12.49
CA VAL A 95 -0.12 27.88 13.89
C VAL A 95 1.18 27.82 14.70
N ALA A 96 2.03 26.81 14.49
CA ALA A 96 3.29 26.68 15.22
C ALA A 96 4.18 27.91 15.04
N VAL A 97 4.33 28.39 13.80
CA VAL A 97 5.09 29.62 13.51
C VAL A 97 4.38 30.85 14.03
N ALA A 98 3.05 30.93 13.93
CA ALA A 98 2.32 32.07 14.46
C ALA A 98 2.42 32.22 15.98
N VAL A 99 2.55 31.10 16.72
CA VAL A 99 2.66 31.10 18.18
C VAL A 99 4.08 31.42 18.66
N ASP A 100 5.09 30.77 18.08
CA ASP A 100 6.49 30.95 18.49
C ASP A 100 7.43 30.68 17.31
N GLN A 101 8.01 31.75 16.77
CA GLN A 101 8.90 31.67 15.60
C GLN A 101 10.33 31.26 15.96
N GLN A 102 10.74 31.44 17.22
CA GLN A 102 12.11 31.16 17.66
C GLN A 102 12.28 29.72 18.14
N SER A 103 11.18 29.04 18.44
CA SER A 103 11.20 27.62 18.80
C SER A 103 11.69 26.72 17.66
N THR A 104 12.68 25.88 17.97
CA THR A 104 13.16 24.83 17.05
C THR A 104 12.05 23.87 16.64
N ILE A 105 11.07 23.62 17.53
CA ILE A 105 9.92 22.76 17.22
C ILE A 105 9.05 23.43 16.16
N SER A 106 8.76 24.72 16.31
CA SER A 106 7.98 25.47 15.32
C SER A 106 8.68 25.54 13.98
N ALA A 107 10.00 25.78 13.97
CA ALA A 107 10.80 25.74 12.74
C ALA A 107 10.74 24.37 12.05
N PHE A 108 10.83 23.28 12.81
CA PHE A 108 10.71 21.93 12.26
C PHE A 108 9.30 21.65 11.70
N LEU A 109 8.25 22.04 12.42
CA LEU A 109 6.86 21.87 11.98
C LEU A 109 6.57 22.71 10.75
N TYR A 110 7.05 23.94 10.70
CA TYR A 110 6.99 24.78 9.51
C TYR A 110 7.63 24.10 8.31
N GLN A 111 8.89 23.67 8.45
CA GLN A 111 9.64 23.06 7.36
C GLN A 111 8.99 21.76 6.85
N SER A 112 8.39 20.98 7.75
CA SER A 112 7.86 19.65 7.42
C SER A 112 6.40 19.68 6.96
N LEU A 113 5.61 20.64 7.46
CA LEU A 113 4.16 20.66 7.32
C LEU A 113 3.62 21.83 6.48
N LEU A 114 4.41 22.87 6.23
CA LEU A 114 3.94 24.09 5.55
C LEU A 114 4.91 24.63 4.49
N TYR A 115 6.23 24.49 4.68
CA TYR A 115 7.20 25.03 3.74
C TYR A 115 7.15 24.25 2.41
N PRO A 116 6.84 24.90 1.27
CA PRO A 116 6.61 24.17 0.04
C PRO A 116 7.86 23.46 -0.49
N PRO A 117 7.75 22.16 -0.82
CA PRO A 117 6.54 21.35 -0.73
C PRO A 117 6.34 20.78 0.68
N ALA A 118 5.16 20.96 1.27
CA ALA A 118 4.86 20.37 2.57
C ALA A 118 4.82 18.83 2.49
N MET A 119 5.96 18.21 2.77
CA MET A 119 6.21 16.79 2.60
C MET A 119 5.16 15.96 3.32
N ALA A 120 4.98 16.15 4.63
CA ALA A 120 4.13 15.25 5.40
C ALA A 120 2.65 15.29 4.98
N PRO A 121 2.00 16.47 4.79
CA PRO A 121 0.65 16.55 4.25
C PRO A 121 0.50 15.89 2.87
N ILE A 122 1.44 16.14 1.96
CA ILE A 122 1.40 15.61 0.58
C ILE A 122 1.58 14.09 0.59
N PHE A 123 2.52 13.56 1.38
CA PHE A 123 2.71 12.11 1.53
C PHE A 123 1.49 11.45 2.19
N LEU A 124 0.92 12.06 3.23
CA LEU A 124 -0.26 11.53 3.92
C LEU A 124 -1.44 11.40 2.95
N VAL A 125 -1.76 12.46 2.20
CA VAL A 125 -2.88 12.44 1.27
C VAL A 125 -2.63 11.43 0.14
N GLY A 126 -1.42 11.41 -0.42
CA GLY A 126 -1.05 10.51 -1.52
C GLY A 126 -1.09 9.04 -1.11
N PHE A 127 -0.57 8.72 0.07
CA PHE A 127 -0.51 7.34 0.56
C PHE A 127 -1.91 6.77 0.83
N PHE A 128 -2.81 7.55 1.43
CA PHE A 128 -4.14 7.07 1.79
C PHE A 128 -5.21 7.25 0.70
N ALA A 129 -4.94 8.05 -0.33
CA ALA A 129 -5.85 8.24 -1.46
C ALA A 129 -6.26 6.91 -2.11
N LYS A 130 -7.56 6.63 -2.21
CA LYS A 130 -8.07 5.42 -2.90
C LYS A 130 -7.86 5.50 -4.42
N ARG A 131 -8.05 6.70 -4.97
CA ARG A 131 -7.94 7.07 -6.39
C ARG A 131 -7.44 8.52 -6.51
N ALA A 132 -7.06 8.97 -7.71
CA ALA A 132 -6.69 10.35 -7.99
C ALA A 132 -5.59 10.96 -7.08
N SER A 133 -4.57 10.19 -6.68
CA SER A 133 -3.54 10.68 -5.74
C SER A 133 -2.76 11.87 -6.28
N TYR A 134 -2.51 11.93 -7.59
CA TYR A 134 -1.88 13.07 -8.26
C TYR A 134 -2.72 14.36 -8.14
N LEU A 135 -4.05 14.24 -8.27
CA LEU A 135 -4.99 15.36 -8.18
C LEU A 135 -5.10 15.85 -6.74
N LEU A 136 -5.17 14.92 -5.78
CA LEU A 136 -5.16 15.27 -4.37
C LEU A 136 -3.84 15.93 -3.95
N GLY A 137 -2.70 15.43 -4.45
CA GLY A 137 -1.40 16.07 -4.27
C GLY A 137 -1.36 17.49 -4.81
N LEU A 138 -1.87 17.71 -6.02
CA LEU A 138 -2.01 19.05 -6.61
C LEU A 138 -2.85 19.97 -5.71
N ILE A 139 -4.05 19.54 -5.34
CA ILE A 139 -4.97 20.35 -4.51
C ILE A 139 -4.33 20.69 -3.16
N VAL A 140 -3.74 19.71 -2.49
CA VAL A 140 -3.08 19.94 -1.20
C VAL A 140 -1.90 20.88 -1.35
N SER A 141 -1.08 20.76 -2.41
CA SER A 141 0.02 21.69 -2.64
C SER A 141 -0.42 23.11 -2.98
N LEU A 142 -1.58 23.30 -3.62
CA LEU A 142 -2.14 24.64 -3.85
C LEU A 142 -2.61 25.28 -2.55
N ILE A 143 -3.25 24.48 -1.69
CA ILE A 143 -3.66 24.92 -0.34
C ILE A 143 -2.43 25.26 0.50
N ASP A 144 -1.38 24.43 0.43
CA ASP A 144 -0.11 24.64 1.10
C ASP A 144 0.56 25.95 0.68
N VAL A 145 0.67 26.21 -0.63
CA VAL A 145 1.19 27.47 -1.17
C VAL A 145 0.36 28.66 -0.69
N ALA A 146 -0.96 28.55 -0.65
CA ALA A 146 -1.83 29.62 -0.14
C ALA A 146 -1.60 29.87 1.36
N ALA A 147 -1.49 28.82 2.17
CA ALA A 147 -1.21 28.93 3.60
C ALA A 147 0.20 29.50 3.87
N PHE A 148 1.20 29.04 3.13
CA PHE A 148 2.56 29.58 3.16
C PHE A 148 2.57 31.07 2.81
N THR A 149 1.88 31.46 1.74
CA THR A 149 1.75 32.87 1.33
C THR A 149 1.13 33.72 2.45
N ALA A 150 0.07 33.21 3.10
CA ALA A 150 -0.53 33.89 4.23
C ALA A 150 0.45 34.05 5.40
N VAL A 151 1.23 33.02 5.75
CA VAL A 151 2.26 33.11 6.80
C VAL A 151 3.34 34.12 6.43
N VAL A 152 3.86 34.07 5.20
CA VAL A 152 4.91 34.98 4.72
C VAL A 152 4.48 36.44 4.79
N TYR A 153 3.22 36.77 4.49
CA TYR A 153 2.75 38.17 4.50
C TYR A 153 2.13 38.63 5.82
N LEU A 154 1.54 37.73 6.62
CA LEU A 154 0.82 38.11 7.83
C LEU A 154 1.59 37.84 9.12
N VAL A 155 2.48 36.83 9.12
CA VAL A 155 3.14 36.34 10.35
C VAL A 155 4.61 36.74 10.40
N VAL A 156 5.34 36.57 9.29
CA VAL A 156 6.78 36.86 9.23
C VAL A 156 7.10 38.35 9.51
N PRO A 157 6.39 39.34 8.92
CA PRO A 157 6.67 40.75 9.20
C PRO A 157 6.44 41.15 10.65
N ALA A 158 5.44 40.57 11.29
CA ALA A 158 5.06 40.89 12.66
C ALA A 158 6.12 40.50 13.70
N ALA A 159 7.03 39.59 13.35
CA ALA A 159 8.07 39.10 14.25
C ALA A 159 9.50 39.40 13.76
N ALA A 160 9.63 40.11 12.63
CA ALA A 160 10.92 40.46 12.08
C ALA A 160 11.63 41.46 12.99
N ALA A 161 12.76 41.04 13.59
CA ALA A 161 13.60 41.92 14.41
C ALA A 161 14.39 42.94 13.59
N THR A 162 14.53 42.69 12.27
CA THR A 162 15.19 43.55 11.31
C THR A 162 14.30 43.78 10.10
N PRO A 163 14.48 44.88 9.36
CA PRO A 163 13.75 45.11 8.12
C PRO A 163 13.91 43.92 7.17
N ILE A 164 12.79 43.47 6.61
CA ILE A 164 12.79 42.43 5.58
C ILE A 164 13.35 43.05 4.29
N GLU A 165 14.26 42.33 3.64
CA GLU A 165 14.83 42.76 2.37
C GLU A 165 13.73 42.96 1.31
N PRO A 166 13.75 44.08 0.56
CA PRO A 166 12.78 44.33 -0.48
C PRO A 166 12.73 43.18 -1.50
N GLY A 167 11.54 42.64 -1.75
CA GLY A 167 11.33 41.56 -2.73
C GLY A 167 11.59 40.14 -2.22
N ALA A 168 12.16 39.95 -1.03
CA ALA A 168 12.43 38.60 -0.51
C ALA A 168 11.16 37.76 -0.31
N GLN A 169 10.08 38.38 0.18
CA GLN A 169 8.77 37.71 0.36
C GLN A 169 8.15 37.33 -0.97
N GLU A 170 8.21 38.22 -1.96
CA GLU A 170 7.70 37.98 -3.30
C GLU A 170 8.44 36.82 -3.96
N GLN A 171 9.78 36.83 -3.90
CA GLN A 171 10.61 35.76 -4.45
C GLN A 171 10.32 34.41 -3.77
N ALA A 172 10.16 34.38 -2.45
CA ALA A 172 9.80 33.17 -1.71
C ALA A 172 8.46 32.61 -2.20
N VAL A 173 7.44 33.45 -2.34
CA VAL A 173 6.10 33.04 -2.80
C VAL A 173 6.11 32.59 -4.27
N LEU A 174 6.82 33.32 -5.15
CA LEU A 174 6.97 32.91 -6.55
C LEU A 174 7.65 31.55 -6.69
N SER A 175 8.68 31.30 -5.88
CA SER A 175 9.36 29.99 -5.86
C SER A 175 8.41 28.87 -5.40
N ALA A 176 7.61 29.12 -4.37
CA ALA A 176 6.62 28.19 -3.84
C ALA A 176 5.52 27.88 -4.87
N ILE A 177 5.00 28.89 -5.57
CA ILE A 177 4.01 28.71 -6.64
C ILE A 177 4.58 27.90 -7.81
N SER A 178 5.87 28.10 -8.14
CA SER A 178 6.51 27.42 -9.27
C SER A 178 6.74 25.93 -8.98
N ILE A 179 7.19 25.60 -7.77
CA ILE A 179 7.64 24.24 -7.43
C ILE A 179 6.53 23.43 -6.74
N GLY A 180 5.69 24.07 -5.92
CA GLY A 180 4.69 23.44 -5.06
C GLY A 180 3.70 22.55 -5.81
N PRO A 181 2.99 23.04 -6.84
CA PRO A 181 2.03 22.25 -7.61
C PRO A 181 2.65 21.02 -8.27
N VAL A 182 3.82 21.20 -8.89
CA VAL A 182 4.54 20.14 -9.60
C VAL A 182 4.97 19.06 -8.61
N SER A 183 5.62 19.46 -7.53
CA SER A 183 6.07 18.54 -6.49
C SER A 183 4.91 17.82 -5.79
N GLY A 184 3.79 18.51 -5.52
CA GLY A 184 2.58 17.93 -4.96
C GLY A 184 2.03 16.78 -5.79
N ILE A 185 1.93 16.98 -7.11
CA ILE A 185 1.53 15.94 -8.07
C ILE A 185 2.45 14.72 -7.97
N PHE A 186 3.76 14.93 -8.08
CA PHE A 186 4.73 13.83 -8.16
C PHE A 186 4.86 13.07 -6.84
N PHE A 187 4.97 13.76 -5.70
CA PHE A 187 5.14 13.10 -4.41
C PHE A 187 3.89 12.33 -3.97
N ALA A 188 2.69 12.87 -4.17
CA ALA A 188 1.47 12.14 -3.85
C ALA A 188 1.26 10.94 -4.78
N ALA A 189 1.63 11.06 -6.07
CA ALA A 189 1.63 9.93 -7.00
C ALA A 189 2.63 8.84 -6.58
N ALA A 190 3.86 9.22 -6.21
CA ALA A 190 4.89 8.32 -5.73
C ALA A 190 4.47 7.59 -4.45
N ALA A 191 3.84 8.29 -3.50
CA ALA A 191 3.32 7.71 -2.27
C ALA A 191 2.26 6.63 -2.54
N ALA A 192 1.32 6.91 -3.44
CA ALA A 192 0.28 5.95 -3.83
C ALA A 192 0.86 4.74 -4.56
N TRP A 193 1.86 4.97 -5.43
CA TRP A 193 2.60 3.91 -6.11
C TRP A 193 3.34 3.01 -5.11
N TYR A 194 4.04 3.60 -4.13
CA TYR A 194 4.77 2.87 -3.10
C TYR A 194 3.85 1.96 -2.29
N ARG A 195 2.69 2.46 -1.85
CA ARG A 195 1.67 1.63 -1.17
C ARG A 195 1.25 0.43 -2.01
N ARG A 196 0.99 0.63 -3.31
CA ARG A 196 0.57 -0.47 -4.21
C ARG A 196 1.70 -1.47 -4.44
N PHE A 197 2.92 -0.99 -4.59
CA PHE A 197 4.10 -1.83 -4.70
C PHE A 197 4.29 -2.72 -3.45
N LEU A 198 4.16 -2.14 -2.24
CA LEU A 198 4.21 -2.89 -0.99
C LEU A 198 3.10 -3.93 -0.89
N ASN A 199 1.89 -3.60 -1.30
CA ASN A 199 0.79 -4.56 -1.30
C ASN A 199 1.07 -5.73 -2.25
N LEU A 200 1.48 -5.46 -3.49
CA LEU A 200 1.79 -6.49 -4.49
C LEU A 200 3.01 -7.35 -4.14
N SER A 201 3.99 -6.79 -3.42
CA SER A 201 5.15 -7.56 -2.95
C SER A 201 4.79 -8.46 -1.76
N ASN A 202 3.90 -8.02 -0.88
CA ASN A 202 3.51 -8.75 0.32
C ASN A 202 2.44 -9.83 0.07
N THR A 203 1.55 -9.66 -0.93
CA THR A 203 0.58 -10.69 -1.34
C THR A 203 1.27 -12.03 -1.71
N ARG A 204 2.54 -11.98 -2.14
CA ARG A 204 3.37 -13.16 -2.42
C ARG A 204 3.57 -14.06 -1.19
N ALA A 205 3.66 -13.46 0.00
CA ALA A 205 3.79 -14.21 1.24
C ALA A 205 2.46 -14.83 1.69
N GLN A 206 1.34 -14.12 1.48
CA GLN A 206 0.00 -14.59 1.82
C GLN A 206 -0.46 -15.75 0.92
N GLN A 207 -0.26 -15.65 -0.40
CA GLN A 207 -0.57 -16.74 -1.34
C GLN A 207 0.26 -18.01 -1.06
N ARG A 208 1.49 -17.85 -0.59
CA ARG A 208 2.37 -18.97 -0.19
C ARG A 208 1.90 -19.66 1.10
N ARG A 209 1.22 -18.95 2.01
CA ARG A 209 0.62 -19.54 3.22
C ARG A 209 -0.68 -20.28 2.91
N GLN A 210 -1.51 -19.76 2.01
CA GLN A 210 -2.78 -20.39 1.63
C GLN A 210 -2.59 -21.68 0.81
N THR A 211 -1.51 -21.79 0.04
CA THR A 211 -1.19 -23.00 -0.75
C THR A 211 -0.55 -24.12 0.06
N ASN A 212 -0.27 -23.94 1.36
CA ASN A 212 0.26 -24.99 2.23
C ASN A 212 -0.63 -25.22 3.48
N PRO A 213 -1.81 -25.84 3.34
CA PRO A 213 -2.75 -26.07 4.44
C PRO A 213 -2.34 -27.20 5.42
N ARG A 214 -1.11 -27.75 5.34
CA ARG A 214 -0.75 -29.00 6.02
C ARG A 214 -0.15 -28.89 7.44
N SER A 215 -0.33 -27.77 8.15
CA SER A 215 0.12 -27.67 9.55
C SER A 215 -1.00 -27.36 10.55
N GLY A 216 -2.24 -27.75 10.24
CA GLY A 216 -3.33 -27.81 11.23
C GLY A 216 -3.20 -29.10 12.06
N ARG A 217 -2.50 -29.01 13.18
CA ARG A 217 -2.48 -30.05 14.23
C ARG A 217 -3.87 -30.10 14.87
N PRO A 218 -4.61 -31.24 14.84
CA PRO A 218 -5.88 -31.30 15.55
C PRO A 218 -5.62 -31.20 17.06
N ALA A 219 -6.37 -30.33 17.72
CA ALA A 219 -6.44 -30.24 19.16
C ALA A 219 -6.89 -31.58 19.71
N ARG A 220 -6.07 -32.18 20.58
CA ARG A 220 -6.46 -33.35 21.38
C ARG A 220 -7.41 -32.86 22.47
N GLY A 221 -8.62 -33.41 22.49
CA GLY A 221 -9.38 -33.62 23.72
C GLY A 221 -8.81 -34.79 24.52
#